data_AF-A0A849ZEP2-F1
#
_entry.id   AF-A0A849ZEP2-F1
#
_cell.length_a   1.000
_cell.length_b   1.000
_cell.length_c   1.000
_cell.angle_alpha   90.00
_cell.angle_beta   90.00
_cell.angle_gamma   90.00
#
_symmetry.space_group_name_H-M   'P 1'
#
loop_
_entity.id
_entity.type
_entity.pdbx_description
1 polymer ?
#
loop_
_entity_poly.entity_id
_entity_poly.type
_entity_poly.pdbx_seq_one_letter_code
_entity_poly.pdbx_strand_id
1 'polypeptide(L)'
;MKQPILGLFGAPFLDLEHLIDAAALAEIDREVTRGLLKVETRYTGGSLKWMGVVAPWQMDDGYVDLMHAIKGMSRAELEELVALGDDPEGVDLGGSEPPTFGDETDHPLTRAQERWLALRHRVYFPWKVCYHLLENDRWEDKHSGRGKDFSPEAKEVFPRTVEIIESLPFTEIGRVV
;
A
#
# COMPACT_ATOMS: atom_id res chain seq x y z
N MET A 1 -27.13 -21.71 32.41
CA MET A 1 -27.28 -20.32 31.92
C MET A 1 -26.17 -20.06 30.92
N LYS A 2 -26.49 -19.67 29.68
CA LYS A 2 -25.46 -19.20 28.73
C LYS A 2 -25.03 -17.82 29.19
N GLN A 3 -23.75 -17.62 29.49
CA GLN A 3 -23.21 -16.29 29.78
C GLN A 3 -23.43 -15.39 28.55
N PRO A 4 -23.93 -14.16 28.72
CA PRO A 4 -24.03 -13.21 27.62
C PRO A 4 -22.62 -12.86 27.14
N ILE A 5 -22.40 -12.84 25.82
CA ILE A 5 -21.17 -12.33 25.23
C ILE A 5 -21.18 -10.82 25.45
N LEU A 6 -20.42 -10.35 26.44
CA LEU A 6 -20.12 -8.94 26.63
C LEU A 6 -18.96 -8.60 25.69
N GLY A 7 -19.14 -7.65 24.77
CA GLY A 7 -18.05 -7.18 23.94
C GLY A 7 -18.00 -5.68 23.76
N LEU A 8 -17.19 -5.22 22.82
CA LEU A 8 -16.87 -3.79 22.61
C LEU A 8 -18.11 -3.03 22.11
N PHE A 9 -18.39 -1.88 22.74
CA PHE A 9 -19.54 -1.02 22.41
C PHE A 9 -20.92 -1.71 22.46
N GLY A 10 -21.07 -2.76 23.29
CA GLY A 10 -22.33 -3.50 23.43
C GLY A 10 -22.56 -4.54 22.33
N ALA A 11 -21.58 -4.80 21.47
CA ALA A 11 -21.60 -5.89 20.48
C ALA A 11 -20.85 -7.13 21.00
N PRO A 12 -21.13 -8.35 20.49
CA PRO A 12 -20.34 -9.54 20.80
C PRO A 12 -18.86 -9.34 20.45
N PHE A 13 -17.95 -9.71 21.36
CA PHE A 13 -16.50 -9.71 21.14
C PHE A 13 -15.98 -11.13 21.31
N LEU A 14 -15.12 -11.55 20.39
CA LEU A 14 -14.39 -12.80 20.46
C LEU A 14 -12.93 -12.47 20.78
N ASP A 15 -12.47 -12.91 21.95
CA ASP A 15 -11.08 -12.75 22.35
C ASP A 15 -10.19 -13.75 21.59
N LEU A 16 -9.27 -13.20 20.79
CA LEU A 16 -8.30 -13.95 19.99
C LEU A 16 -6.88 -13.85 20.56
N GLU A 17 -6.69 -13.31 21.77
CA GLU A 17 -5.35 -13.18 22.38
C GLU A 17 -4.63 -14.53 22.47
N HIS A 18 -5.37 -15.63 22.64
CA HIS A 18 -4.82 -17.00 22.65
C HIS A 18 -4.19 -17.45 21.31
N LEU A 19 -4.46 -16.74 20.21
CA LEU A 19 -3.88 -17.02 18.89
C LEU A 19 -2.61 -16.21 18.62
N ILE A 20 -2.30 -15.20 19.44
CA ILE A 20 -1.16 -14.32 19.24
C ILE A 20 -0.32 -14.32 20.51
N ASP A 21 0.90 -14.85 20.43
CA ASP A 21 1.87 -14.66 21.50
C ASP A 21 2.35 -13.20 21.51
N ALA A 22 1.75 -12.38 22.38
CA ALA A 22 2.11 -10.98 22.53
C ALA A 22 3.59 -10.77 22.93
N ALA A 23 4.26 -11.79 23.50
CA ALA A 23 5.69 -11.70 23.80
C ALA A 23 6.53 -11.54 22.52
N ALA A 24 6.05 -12.05 21.37
CA ALA A 24 6.74 -11.96 20.09
C ALA A 24 6.64 -10.56 19.46
N LEU A 25 5.68 -9.72 19.87
CA LEU A 25 5.47 -8.40 19.28
C LEU A 25 6.66 -7.45 19.49
N ALA A 26 7.34 -7.55 20.64
CA ALA A 26 8.54 -6.74 20.91
C ALA A 26 9.74 -7.16 20.06
N GLU A 27 9.79 -8.43 19.65
CA GLU A 27 10.80 -8.95 18.73
C GLU A 27 10.50 -8.48 17.30
N ILE A 28 9.24 -8.61 16.86
CA ILE A 28 8.77 -8.10 15.55
C ILE A 28 9.05 -6.60 15.43
N ASP A 29 8.69 -5.79 16.43
CA ASP A 29 8.94 -4.34 16.41
C ASP A 29 10.42 -4.02 16.17
N ARG A 30 11.33 -4.72 16.86
CA ARG A 30 12.77 -4.54 16.68
C ARG A 30 13.25 -4.99 15.31
N GLU A 31 12.73 -6.10 14.79
CA GLU A 31 13.10 -6.60 13.47
C GLU A 31 12.60 -5.65 12.38
N VAL A 32 11.33 -5.29 12.40
CA VAL A 32 10.69 -4.39 11.43
C VAL A 32 11.36 -3.03 11.43
N THR A 33 11.56 -2.41 12.61
CA THR A 33 12.20 -1.08 12.68
C THR A 33 13.62 -1.08 12.16
N ARG A 34 14.38 -2.17 12.34
CA ARG A 34 15.75 -2.29 11.78
C ARG A 34 15.75 -2.69 10.31
N GLY A 35 14.82 -3.54 9.90
CA GLY A 35 14.70 -4.05 8.53
C GLY A 35 14.25 -2.95 7.57
N LEU A 36 13.34 -2.08 7.99
CA LEU A 36 12.90 -0.91 7.21
C LEU A 36 14.03 0.10 6.91
N LEU A 37 15.16 0.03 7.62
CA LEU A 37 16.35 0.81 7.30
C LEU A 37 17.15 0.24 6.12
N LYS A 38 16.88 -1.00 5.73
CA LYS A 38 17.67 -1.76 4.74
C LYS A 38 16.94 -1.94 3.41
N VAL A 39 15.61 -1.93 3.42
CA VAL A 39 14.78 -2.17 2.23
C VAL A 39 14.32 -0.88 1.58
N GLU A 40 14.00 -0.94 0.29
CA GLU A 40 13.38 0.18 -0.40
C GLU A 40 11.88 0.22 -0.09
N THR A 41 11.42 1.37 0.42
CA THR A 41 10.00 1.63 0.67
C THR A 41 9.39 2.50 -0.42
N ARG A 42 8.07 2.33 -0.59
CA ARG A 42 7.26 3.01 -1.60
C ARG A 42 6.20 3.90 -0.97
N TYR A 43 5.64 4.77 -1.81
CA TYR A 43 4.49 5.58 -1.45
C TYR A 43 3.22 4.90 -1.99
N THR A 44 2.14 4.91 -1.21
CA THR A 44 0.82 4.43 -1.68
C THR A 44 -0.29 5.34 -1.18
N GLY A 45 -1.47 5.20 -1.79
CA GLY A 45 -2.68 5.94 -1.44
C GLY A 45 -2.72 7.38 -1.97
N GLY A 46 -1.89 7.73 -2.94
CA GLY A 46 -1.86 9.08 -3.51
C GLY A 46 -3.13 9.45 -4.29
N SER A 47 -3.89 8.47 -4.77
CA SER A 47 -5.09 8.63 -5.62
C SER A 47 -6.41 8.38 -4.88
N LEU A 48 -6.40 8.22 -3.55
CA LEU A 48 -7.60 7.81 -2.80
C LEU A 48 -8.76 8.81 -2.90
N LYS A 49 -8.50 10.11 -3.08
CA LYS A 49 -9.58 11.10 -3.26
C LYS A 49 -10.20 10.96 -4.63
N TRP A 50 -9.37 10.84 -5.66
CA TRP A 50 -9.84 10.60 -7.02
C TRP A 50 -10.64 9.29 -7.13
N MET A 51 -10.24 8.25 -6.40
CA MET A 51 -10.96 6.98 -6.32
C MET A 51 -12.24 7.04 -5.46
N GLY A 52 -12.46 8.12 -4.69
CA GLY A 52 -13.60 8.25 -3.79
C GLY A 52 -13.55 7.34 -2.56
N VAL A 53 -12.34 6.94 -2.13
CA VAL A 53 -12.12 6.00 -1.01
C VAL A 53 -11.89 6.72 0.32
N VAL A 54 -11.66 8.03 0.30
CA VAL A 54 -11.55 8.84 1.53
C VAL A 54 -12.92 9.17 2.12
N ALA A 55 -12.96 9.48 3.41
CA ALA A 55 -14.18 9.99 4.02
C ALA A 55 -14.59 11.33 3.38
N PRO A 56 -15.89 11.64 3.21
CA PRO A 56 -16.33 12.84 2.51
C PRO A 56 -15.73 14.15 3.06
N TRP A 57 -15.54 14.25 4.37
CA TRP A 57 -14.95 15.44 5.02
C TRP A 57 -13.44 15.58 4.82
N GLN A 58 -12.75 14.58 4.25
CA GLN A 58 -11.32 14.64 3.90
C GLN A 58 -11.09 15.08 2.44
N MET A 59 -12.14 15.21 1.62
CA MET A 59 -11.98 15.68 0.24
C MET A 59 -11.32 17.06 0.19
N ASP A 60 -11.69 17.95 1.12
CA ASP A 60 -11.27 19.35 1.19
C ASP A 60 -10.19 19.63 2.24
N ASP A 61 -9.42 18.62 2.68
CA ASP A 61 -8.39 18.76 3.71
C ASP A 61 -7.12 19.54 3.28
N GLY A 62 -7.10 20.08 2.05
CA GLY A 62 -6.00 20.85 1.47
C GLY A 62 -4.85 20.02 0.90
N TYR A 63 -4.85 18.69 1.05
CA TYR A 63 -3.84 17.83 0.43
C TYR A 63 -4.13 17.53 -1.03
N VAL A 64 -3.07 17.51 -1.84
CA VAL A 64 -3.15 17.30 -3.29
C VAL A 64 -3.19 15.80 -3.61
N ASP A 65 -4.25 15.39 -4.30
CA ASP A 65 -4.38 14.04 -4.86
C ASP A 65 -3.54 13.90 -6.13
N LEU A 66 -2.98 12.71 -6.31
CA LEU A 66 -2.16 12.31 -7.45
C LEU A 66 -2.81 12.63 -8.80
N MET A 67 -4.03 12.13 -9.03
CA MET A 67 -4.68 12.25 -10.33
C MET A 67 -5.21 13.67 -10.55
N HIS A 68 -5.56 14.41 -9.49
CA HIS A 68 -5.85 15.83 -9.62
C HIS A 68 -4.63 16.64 -10.05
N ALA A 69 -3.44 16.31 -9.52
CA ALA A 69 -2.19 16.93 -9.97
C ALA A 69 -1.90 16.61 -11.44
N ILE A 70 -1.97 15.33 -11.83
CA ILE A 70 -1.72 14.87 -13.21
C ILE A 70 -2.69 15.52 -14.21
N LYS A 71 -3.98 15.61 -13.87
CA LYS A 71 -4.98 16.29 -14.73
C LYS A 71 -4.72 17.77 -14.92
N GLY A 72 -3.97 18.40 -14.02
CA GLY A 72 -3.58 19.81 -14.12
C GLY A 72 -2.25 20.06 -14.84
N MET A 73 -1.52 19.01 -15.23
CA MET A 73 -0.20 19.13 -15.86
C MET A 73 -0.30 19.61 -17.31
N SER A 74 0.71 20.38 -17.72
CA SER A 74 0.97 20.64 -19.13
C SER A 74 1.46 19.39 -19.87
N ARG A 75 1.42 19.41 -21.21
CA ARG A 75 1.96 18.31 -22.03
C ARG A 75 3.42 18.01 -21.71
N ALA A 76 4.25 19.04 -21.56
CA ALA A 76 5.67 18.88 -21.24
C ALA A 76 5.88 18.25 -19.85
N GLU A 77 5.08 18.63 -18.85
CA GLU A 77 5.15 18.01 -17.51
C GLU A 77 4.70 16.54 -17.54
N LEU A 78 3.71 16.19 -18.36
CA LEU A 78 3.31 14.79 -18.56
C LEU A 78 4.41 13.96 -19.24
N GLU A 79 5.08 14.53 -20.24
CA GLU A 79 6.24 13.90 -20.89
C GLU A 79 7.38 13.66 -19.90
N GLU A 80 7.66 14.63 -19.02
CA GLU A 80 8.63 14.46 -17.92
C GLU A 80 8.22 13.33 -16.96
N LEU A 81 6.96 13.27 -16.55
CA LEU A 81 6.45 12.21 -15.67
C LEU A 81 6.58 10.83 -16.33
N VAL A 82 6.21 10.70 -17.60
CA VAL A 82 6.27 9.43 -18.35
C VAL A 82 7.72 8.98 -18.53
N ALA A 83 8.64 9.91 -18.80
CA ALA A 83 10.06 9.61 -18.95
C ALA A 83 10.73 9.05 -17.68
N LEU A 84 10.11 9.21 -16.50
CA LEU A 84 10.57 8.61 -15.24
C LEU A 84 10.06 7.16 -15.03
N GLY A 85 9.19 6.66 -15.91
CA GLY A 85 8.64 5.31 -15.84
C GLY A 85 9.61 4.24 -16.34
N ASP A 86 9.32 2.98 -16.03
CA ASP A 86 10.10 1.82 -16.50
C ASP A 86 9.79 1.48 -17.97
N ASP A 87 8.59 1.81 -18.45
CA ASP A 87 8.16 1.70 -19.85
C ASP A 87 7.50 3.00 -20.35
N PRO A 88 8.30 4.05 -20.70
CA PRO A 88 7.76 5.32 -21.18
C PRO A 88 7.03 5.21 -22.52
N GLU A 89 7.42 4.26 -23.39
CA GLU A 89 6.85 4.09 -24.73
C GLU A 89 5.45 3.46 -24.68
N GLY A 90 5.12 2.73 -23.61
CA GLY A 90 3.81 2.13 -23.38
C GLY A 90 2.70 3.11 -22.98
N VAL A 91 3.01 4.41 -22.81
CA VAL A 91 2.03 5.42 -22.38
C VAL A 91 1.62 6.33 -23.55
N ASP A 92 0.36 6.25 -23.96
CA ASP A 92 -0.18 7.11 -25.03
C ASP A 92 -0.48 8.53 -24.52
N LEU A 93 0.36 9.48 -24.93
CA LEU A 93 0.16 10.91 -24.67
C LEU A 93 -0.63 11.61 -25.79
N GLY A 94 -0.99 10.96 -26.89
CA GLY A 94 -1.72 11.56 -28.01
C GLY A 94 -3.20 11.88 -27.73
N GLY A 95 -3.76 11.31 -26.65
CA GLY A 95 -5.15 11.48 -26.26
C GLY A 95 -5.56 12.90 -25.86
N SER A 96 -6.87 13.17 -25.90
CA SER A 96 -7.48 14.43 -25.44
C SER A 96 -7.46 14.58 -23.91
N GLU A 97 -7.39 13.47 -23.18
CA GLU A 97 -7.25 13.43 -21.73
C GLU A 97 -5.92 12.77 -21.34
N PRO A 98 -5.33 13.15 -20.20
CA PRO A 98 -4.12 12.49 -19.70
C PRO A 98 -4.42 11.03 -19.28
N PRO A 99 -3.47 10.11 -19.45
CA PRO A 99 -3.56 8.75 -18.93
C PRO A 99 -3.78 8.72 -17.41
N THR A 100 -4.42 7.66 -16.93
CA THR A 100 -4.59 7.40 -15.50
C THR A 100 -3.41 6.65 -14.94
N PHE A 101 -2.90 7.10 -13.79
CA PHE A 101 -1.79 6.48 -13.07
C PHE A 101 -2.19 6.07 -11.64
N GLY A 102 -1.48 5.07 -11.10
CA GLY A 102 -1.60 4.63 -9.71
C GLY A 102 -1.98 3.16 -9.54
N ASP A 103 -2.13 2.75 -8.28
CA ASP A 103 -2.20 1.34 -7.83
C ASP A 103 -3.29 0.50 -8.52
N GLU A 104 -4.42 1.10 -8.92
CA GLU A 104 -5.56 0.40 -9.56
C GLU A 104 -5.73 0.78 -11.04
N THR A 105 -4.63 1.04 -11.74
CA THR A 105 -4.62 1.43 -13.16
C THR A 105 -3.66 0.56 -13.96
N ASP A 106 -3.72 0.65 -15.29
CA ASP A 106 -2.75 -0.02 -16.17
C ASP A 106 -1.37 0.67 -16.19
N HIS A 107 -1.24 1.81 -15.50
CA HIS A 107 0.02 2.57 -15.35
C HIS A 107 0.36 2.78 -13.86
N PRO A 108 0.78 1.72 -13.14
CA PRO A 108 1.26 1.89 -11.78
C PRO A 108 2.47 2.84 -11.76
N LEU A 109 2.59 3.64 -10.71
CA LEU A 109 3.73 4.56 -10.60
C LEU A 109 5.01 3.80 -10.30
N THR A 110 6.11 4.25 -10.90
CA THR A 110 7.45 3.91 -10.41
C THR A 110 7.82 4.77 -9.22
N ARG A 111 8.85 4.36 -8.48
CA ARG A 111 9.35 5.14 -7.34
C ARG A 111 9.85 6.52 -7.74
N ALA A 112 10.45 6.63 -8.92
CA ALA A 112 10.93 7.91 -9.45
C ALA A 112 9.75 8.86 -9.69
N GLN A 113 8.66 8.34 -10.27
CA GLN A 113 7.43 9.09 -10.49
C GLN A 113 6.79 9.51 -9.17
N GLU A 114 6.60 8.59 -8.22
CA GLU A 114 6.07 8.88 -6.86
C GLU A 114 6.83 10.03 -6.18
N ARG A 115 8.16 9.95 -6.19
CA ARG A 115 9.03 10.97 -5.58
C ARG A 115 8.94 12.31 -6.29
N TRP A 116 8.93 12.30 -7.62
CA TRP A 116 8.81 13.52 -8.40
C TRP A 116 7.46 14.20 -8.14
N LEU A 117 6.35 13.46 -8.14
CA LEU A 117 5.02 13.94 -7.80
C LEU A 117 4.97 14.53 -6.38
N ALA A 118 5.55 13.84 -5.40
CA ALA A 118 5.61 14.32 -4.02
C ALA A 118 6.44 15.62 -3.87
N LEU A 119 7.58 15.73 -4.56
CA LEU A 119 8.50 16.86 -4.43
C LEU A 119 8.07 18.07 -5.27
N ARG A 120 7.75 17.84 -6.55
CA ARG A 120 7.46 18.89 -7.53
C ARG A 120 6.01 19.38 -7.47
N HIS A 121 5.07 18.46 -7.23
CA HIS A 121 3.63 18.73 -7.25
C HIS A 121 2.98 18.64 -5.87
N ARG A 122 3.76 18.34 -4.83
CA ARG A 122 3.28 18.23 -3.43
C ARG A 122 2.13 17.23 -3.27
N VAL A 123 2.10 16.22 -4.14
CA VAL A 123 1.14 15.11 -4.02
C VAL A 123 1.32 14.48 -2.65
N TYR A 124 0.20 14.32 -1.95
CA TYR A 124 0.18 13.72 -0.63
C TYR A 124 -0.04 12.22 -0.75
N PHE A 125 0.95 11.47 -0.29
CA PHE A 125 0.84 10.04 -0.10
C PHE A 125 0.66 9.77 1.41
N PRO A 126 -0.49 9.25 1.85
CA PRO A 126 -0.75 9.00 3.28
C PRO A 126 0.18 7.93 3.86
N TRP A 127 0.64 6.98 3.04
CA TRP A 127 1.59 5.97 3.44
C TRP A 127 2.92 6.19 2.72
N LYS A 128 3.87 6.83 3.41
CA LYS A 128 5.21 7.14 2.88
C LYS A 128 6.27 6.06 3.12
N VAL A 129 5.95 5.11 3.98
CA VAL A 129 6.82 3.99 4.35
C VAL A 129 5.98 2.74 4.18
N CYS A 130 5.78 2.34 2.92
CA CYS A 130 5.05 1.13 2.56
C CYS A 130 6.06 0.09 2.05
N TYR A 131 6.06 -1.11 2.65
CA TYR A 131 6.87 -2.23 2.21
C TYR A 131 6.01 -3.47 2.14
N HIS A 132 5.88 -4.08 0.98
CA HIS A 132 5.07 -5.29 0.83
C HIS A 132 5.95 -6.52 1.08
N LEU A 133 5.73 -7.21 2.20
CA LEU A 133 6.40 -8.48 2.47
C LEU A 133 5.89 -9.57 1.51
N LEU A 134 4.62 -9.47 1.12
CA LEU A 134 3.95 -10.32 0.14
C LEU A 134 3.10 -9.45 -0.80
N GLU A 135 3.52 -9.41 -2.07
CA GLU A 135 3.04 -8.48 -3.09
C GLU A 135 1.64 -8.80 -3.62
N ASN A 136 0.99 -7.77 -4.18
CA ASN A 136 -0.31 -7.87 -4.83
C ASN A 136 -0.33 -6.91 -6.01
N ASP A 137 -0.82 -7.37 -7.14
CA ASP A 137 -0.90 -6.53 -8.33
C ASP A 137 -2.12 -5.61 -8.29
N ARG A 138 -3.25 -6.09 -7.76
CA ARG A 138 -4.53 -5.36 -7.72
C ARG A 138 -5.31 -5.61 -6.43
N TRP A 139 -6.23 -4.70 -6.09
CA TRP A 139 -7.09 -4.82 -4.92
C TRP A 139 -7.87 -6.14 -4.85
N GLU A 140 -8.35 -6.62 -5.99
CA GLU A 140 -9.18 -7.84 -6.08
C GLU A 140 -8.39 -9.11 -5.70
N ASP A 141 -7.07 -9.07 -5.83
CA ASP A 141 -6.17 -10.19 -5.58
C ASP A 141 -5.67 -10.26 -4.12
N LYS A 142 -5.92 -9.20 -3.32
CA LYS A 142 -5.43 -9.11 -1.93
C LYS A 142 -5.93 -10.21 -0.99
N HIS A 143 -6.98 -10.92 -1.39
CA HIS A 143 -7.65 -11.93 -0.58
C HIS A 143 -7.11 -13.35 -0.82
N SER A 144 -6.44 -13.60 -1.95
CA SER A 144 -5.95 -14.94 -2.29
C SER A 144 -4.44 -15.04 -2.15
N GLY A 145 -3.99 -16.12 -1.52
CA GLY A 145 -2.57 -16.48 -1.46
C GLY A 145 -2.12 -17.37 -2.63
N ARG A 146 -2.99 -17.64 -3.61
CA ARG A 146 -2.71 -18.61 -4.67
C ARG A 146 -1.53 -18.15 -5.54
N GLY A 147 -0.45 -18.92 -5.50
CA GLY A 147 0.77 -18.63 -6.28
C GLY A 147 1.60 -17.49 -5.70
N LYS A 148 1.26 -17.03 -4.49
CA LYS A 148 2.00 -15.99 -3.78
C LYS A 148 2.90 -16.62 -2.73
N ASP A 149 4.00 -15.92 -2.49
CA ASP A 149 4.95 -16.23 -1.44
C ASP A 149 5.58 -14.91 -0.98
N PHE A 150 6.14 -14.90 0.23
CA PHE A 150 6.93 -13.77 0.68
C PHE A 150 8.11 -13.55 -0.25
N SER A 151 8.45 -12.29 -0.51
CA SER A 151 9.59 -11.97 -1.38
C SER A 151 10.90 -12.53 -0.77
N PRO A 152 11.91 -12.88 -1.60
CA PRO A 152 13.20 -13.31 -1.09
C PRO A 152 13.83 -12.29 -0.13
N GLU A 153 13.71 -11.00 -0.43
CA GLU A 153 14.18 -9.92 0.45
C GLU A 153 13.41 -9.91 1.78
N ALA A 154 12.09 -10.12 1.75
CA ALA A 154 11.29 -10.17 2.97
C ALA A 154 11.70 -11.34 3.88
N LYS A 155 11.96 -12.52 3.30
CA LYS A 155 12.45 -13.70 4.04
C LYS A 155 13.85 -13.49 4.60
N GLU A 156 14.70 -12.71 3.92
CA GLU A 156 16.05 -12.39 4.38
C GLU A 156 16.07 -11.33 5.49
N VAL A 157 15.28 -10.26 5.31
CA VAL A 157 15.33 -9.07 6.18
C VAL A 157 14.37 -9.17 7.38
N PHE A 158 13.23 -9.85 7.22
CA PHE A 158 12.20 -10.00 8.25
C PHE A 158 11.87 -11.47 8.56
N PRO A 159 12.87 -12.37 8.74
CA PRO A 159 12.62 -13.80 8.89
C PRO A 159 11.70 -14.13 10.06
N ARG A 160 11.81 -13.43 11.20
CA ARG A 160 10.99 -13.71 12.37
C ARG A 160 9.55 -13.27 12.16
N THR A 161 9.35 -12.11 11.56
CA THR A 161 8.03 -11.59 11.20
C THR A 161 7.32 -12.54 10.24
N VAL A 162 8.03 -13.02 9.21
CA VAL A 162 7.50 -14.02 8.26
C VAL A 162 7.09 -15.30 8.98
N GLU A 163 7.97 -15.88 9.81
CA GLU A 163 7.69 -17.11 10.56
C GLU A 163 6.43 -16.98 11.44
N ILE A 164 6.28 -15.84 12.12
CA ILE A 164 5.12 -15.60 12.98
C ILE A 164 3.84 -15.50 12.14
N ILE A 165 3.86 -14.79 11.02
CA ILE A 165 2.69 -14.67 10.14
C ILE A 165 2.30 -16.04 9.58
N GLU A 166 3.26 -16.86 9.15
CA GLU A 166 3.02 -18.22 8.67
C GLU A 166 2.48 -19.15 9.77
N SER A 167 2.75 -18.86 11.05
CA SER A 167 2.21 -19.64 12.18
C SER A 167 0.75 -19.32 12.52
N LEU A 168 0.21 -18.20 12.01
CA LEU A 168 -1.17 -17.81 12.28
C LEU A 168 -2.15 -18.79 11.62
N PRO A 169 -3.35 -19.01 12.20
CA PRO A 169 -4.28 -20.05 11.75
C PRO A 169 -5.09 -19.64 10.52
N PHE A 170 -4.47 -18.94 9.55
CA PHE A 170 -5.08 -18.60 8.28
C PHE A 170 -4.92 -19.74 7.27
N THR A 171 -5.95 -20.00 6.47
CA THR A 171 -5.89 -21.00 5.40
C THR A 171 -5.02 -20.53 4.23
N GLU A 172 -5.01 -19.22 3.97
CA GLU A 172 -4.15 -18.58 2.98
C GLU A 172 -3.82 -17.15 3.44
N ILE A 173 -2.67 -16.65 2.98
CA ILE A 173 -2.22 -15.28 3.22
C ILE A 173 -2.24 -14.56 1.88
N GLY A 174 -3.19 -13.63 1.72
CA GLY A 174 -3.36 -12.91 0.47
C GLY A 174 -2.44 -11.71 0.30
N ARG A 175 -2.13 -10.99 1.38
CA ARG A 175 -1.34 -9.75 1.39
C ARG A 175 -0.65 -9.54 2.74
N VAL A 176 0.58 -9.05 2.73
CA VAL A 176 1.29 -8.56 3.92
C VAL A 176 2.06 -7.28 3.56
N VAL A 177 1.82 -6.21 4.31
CA VAL A 177 2.39 -4.86 4.13
C VAL A 177 2.83 -4.27 5.46
#